data_AF-A0A6P2AM88-F1
#
_entry.id   AF-A0A6P2AM88-F1
#
_cell.length_a   1.000
_cell.length_b   1.000
_cell.length_c   1.000
_cell.angle_alpha   90.00
_cell.angle_beta   90.00
_cell.angle_gamma   90.00
#
_symmetry.space_group_name_H-M   'P 1'
#
loop_
_entity.id
_entity.type
_entity.pdbx_description
1 polymer ?
#
loop_
_entity_poly.entity_id
_entity_poly.type
_entity_poly.pdbx_seq_one_letter_code
_entity_poly.pdbx_strand_id
1 'polypeptide(L)'
;MDDALHDKTLTTLARLARLRIDPREATELREKLELVIESLRRLDELDLDDVEPMTHADSGRNRLDEDVPEPAMAVDELLRNAPATEGRYIAVPKVIDAGREDGHESSSDHRGRS
;
A
#
# COMPACT_ATOMS: atom_id res chain seq x y z
N MET A 1 -17.68 19.72 4.97
CA MET A 1 -16.44 18.95 5.19
C MET A 1 -15.29 19.90 4.93
N ASP A 2 -14.22 19.84 5.72
CA ASP A 2 -13.01 20.68 5.50
C ASP A 2 -12.40 20.28 4.14
N ASP A 3 -12.73 21.04 3.11
CA ASP A 3 -12.55 20.68 1.69
C ASP A 3 -11.19 21.13 1.12
N ALA A 4 -10.33 21.65 1.99
CA ALA A 4 -8.96 21.99 1.67
C ALA A 4 -8.06 20.76 1.82
N LEU A 5 -7.20 20.50 0.84
CA LEU A 5 -6.24 19.42 0.92
C LEU A 5 -5.13 19.83 1.92
N HIS A 6 -5.09 19.19 3.08
CA HIS A 6 -4.07 19.48 4.09
C HIS A 6 -2.79 18.66 3.85
N ASP A 7 -1.63 19.19 4.22
CA ASP A 7 -0.32 18.51 4.07
C ASP A 7 -0.28 17.13 4.76
N LYS A 8 -1.02 16.98 5.86
CA LYS A 8 -1.20 15.68 6.55
C LYS A 8 -1.91 14.67 5.66
N THR A 9 -2.91 15.09 4.88
CA THR A 9 -3.64 14.24 3.94
C THR A 9 -2.73 13.78 2.80
N LEU A 10 -1.94 14.70 2.23
CA LEU A 10 -0.96 14.36 1.18
C LEU A 10 0.10 13.36 1.70
N THR A 11 0.62 13.58 2.90
CA THR A 11 1.60 12.66 3.53
C THR A 11 0.99 11.28 3.80
N THR A 12 -0.27 11.25 4.24
CA THR A 12 -0.99 10.00 4.48
C THR A 12 -1.19 9.22 3.19
N LEU A 13 -1.61 9.90 2.12
CA LEU A 13 -1.79 9.32 0.80
C LEU A 13 -0.47 8.77 0.25
N ALA A 14 0.61 9.55 0.33
CA ALA A 14 1.94 9.12 -0.09
C ALA A 14 2.39 7.84 0.63
N ARG A 15 2.17 7.76 1.95
CA ARG A 15 2.48 6.58 2.75
C ARG A 15 1.68 5.35 2.30
N LEU A 16 0.39 5.51 2.03
CA LEU A 16 -0.48 4.43 1.54
C LEU A 16 -0.04 3.94 0.17
N ALA A 17 0.35 4.85 -0.72
CA ALA A 17 0.84 4.56 -2.05
C ALA A 17 2.32 4.12 -2.10
N ARG A 18 3.02 4.06 -0.95
CA ARG A 18 4.47 3.79 -0.84
C ARG A 18 5.34 4.77 -1.65
N LEU A 19 4.88 6.01 -1.80
CA LEU A 19 5.59 7.09 -2.47
C LEU A 19 6.37 7.92 -1.46
N ARG A 20 7.56 8.37 -1.86
CA ARG A 20 8.35 9.37 -1.14
C ARG A 20 8.18 10.70 -1.87
N ILE A 21 7.70 11.72 -1.17
CA ILE A 21 7.52 13.06 -1.72
C ILE A 21 8.67 13.93 -1.23
N ASP A 22 9.32 14.65 -2.15
CA ASP A 22 10.31 15.67 -1.77
C ASP A 22 9.57 16.87 -1.14
N PRO A 23 10.00 17.36 0.04
CA PRO A 23 9.37 18.52 0.69
C PRO A 23 9.28 19.77 -0.19
N ARG A 24 10.20 19.93 -1.15
CA ARG A 24 10.22 21.06 -2.10
C ARG A 24 9.11 20.97 -3.13
N GLU A 25 8.68 19.76 -3.49
CA GLU A 25 7.66 19.50 -4.50
C GLU A 25 6.26 19.32 -3.89
N ALA A 26 6.18 19.11 -2.57
CA ALA A 26 4.93 18.81 -1.88
C ALA A 26 3.83 19.86 -2.10
N THR A 27 4.19 21.15 -2.13
CA THR A 27 3.25 22.25 -2.39
C THR A 27 2.68 22.19 -3.81
N GLU A 28 3.53 21.99 -4.82
CA GLU A 28 3.09 21.90 -6.21
C GLU A 28 2.23 20.65 -6.44
N LEU A 29 2.59 19.52 -5.83
CA LEU A 29 1.81 18.28 -5.86
C LEU A 29 0.43 18.45 -5.22
N ARG A 30 0.34 19.19 -4.11
CA ARG A 30 -0.93 19.52 -3.46
C ARG A 30 -1.83 20.33 -4.39
N GLU A 31 -1.31 21.40 -4.98
CA GLU A 31 -2.07 22.27 -5.90
C GLU A 31 -2.56 21.49 -7.13
N LYS A 32 -1.71 20.63 -7.71
CA LYS A 32 -2.09 19.76 -8.83
C LYS A 32 -3.19 18.78 -8.46
N LEU A 33 -3.12 18.19 -7.26
CA LEU A 33 -4.13 17.25 -6.79
C LEU A 33 -5.46 17.96 -6.50
N GLU A 34 -5.43 19.17 -5.95
CA GLU A 34 -6.62 20.01 -5.76
C GLU A 34 -7.32 20.29 -7.08
N LEU A 35 -6.59 20.62 -8.16
CA LEU A 35 -7.17 20.84 -9.48
C LEU A 35 -7.88 19.60 -10.04
N VAL A 36 -7.31 18.41 -9.83
CA VAL A 36 -7.94 17.15 -10.26
C VAL A 36 -9.23 16.89 -9.48
N ILE A 37 -9.21 17.11 -8.16
CA ILE A 37 -10.40 16.95 -7.31
C ILE A 37 -11.47 17.95 -7.70
N GLU A 38 -11.12 19.21 -7.95
CA GLU A 38 -12.06 20.23 -8.44
C GLU A 38 -12.71 19.81 -9.76
N SER A 39 -11.94 19.23 -10.69
CA SER A 39 -12.50 18.69 -11.93
C SER A 39 -13.50 17.56 -11.70
N LEU A 40 -13.33 16.75 -10.65
CA LEU A 40 -14.23 15.65 -10.31
C LEU A 40 -15.52 16.15 -9.63
N ARG A 41 -15.51 17.30 -8.95
CA ARG A 41 -16.71 17.87 -8.29
C ARG A 41 -17.87 18.14 -9.25
N ARG A 42 -17.60 18.27 -10.56
CA ARG A 42 -18.67 18.37 -11.58
C ARG A 42 -19.58 17.14 -11.62
N LEU A 43 -19.09 15.99 -11.13
CA LEU A 43 -19.89 14.77 -11.02
C LEU A 43 -20.92 14.85 -9.88
N ASP A 44 -20.71 15.71 -8.88
CA ASP A 44 -21.66 15.89 -7.76
C ASP A 44 -22.94 16.61 -8.18
N GLU A 45 -22.96 17.25 -9.36
CA GLU A 45 -24.13 17.89 -9.95
C GLU A 45 -25.12 16.89 -10.56
N LEU A 46 -24.71 15.62 -10.71
CA LEU A 46 -25.52 14.56 -11.31
C LEU A 46 -26.36 13.85 -10.24
N ASP A 47 -27.66 13.68 -10.52
CA ASP A 47 -28.54 12.85 -9.71
C ASP A 47 -28.30 11.36 -10.05
N LEU A 48 -27.76 10.62 -9.08
CA LEU A 48 -27.37 9.21 -9.22
C LEU A 48 -28.06 8.31 -8.18
N ASP A 49 -29.06 8.80 -7.44
CA ASP A 49 -29.68 8.06 -6.32
C ASP A 49 -30.29 6.72 -6.75
N ASP A 50 -30.81 6.65 -7.98
CA ASP A 50 -31.44 5.46 -8.55
C ASP A 50 -30.55 4.72 -9.59
N VAL A 51 -29.26 5.09 -9.70
CA VAL A 51 -28.34 4.49 -10.67
C VAL A 51 -27.40 3.48 -10.00
N GLU A 52 -27.58 2.21 -10.32
CA GLU A 52 -26.69 1.15 -9.79
C GLU A 52 -25.25 1.32 -10.32
N PRO A 53 -24.22 1.27 -9.44
CA PRO A 53 -22.83 1.35 -9.86
C PRO A 53 -22.42 0.24 -10.84
N MET A 54 -21.77 0.62 -11.94
CA MET A 54 -21.24 -0.34 -12.91
C MET A 54 -19.90 -0.91 -12.42
N THR A 55 -19.87 -2.18 -12.04
CA THR A 55 -18.65 -2.84 -11.53
C THR A 55 -17.71 -3.33 -12.63
N HIS A 56 -18.27 -3.82 -13.74
CA HIS A 56 -17.55 -4.35 -14.89
C HIS A 56 -18.29 -3.98 -16.18
N ALA A 57 -17.56 -3.80 -17.27
CA ALA A 57 -18.15 -3.46 -18.57
C ALA A 57 -18.88 -4.66 -19.24
N ASP A 58 -18.57 -5.89 -18.82
CA ASP A 58 -19.25 -7.10 -19.28
C ASP A 58 -20.12 -7.67 -18.14
N SER A 59 -21.18 -8.37 -18.52
CA SER A 59 -22.06 -9.11 -17.62
C SER A 59 -21.27 -10.18 -16.86
N GLY A 60 -21.01 -9.90 -15.58
CA GLY A 60 -20.17 -10.72 -14.73
C GLY A 60 -20.74 -12.12 -14.53
N ARG A 61 -20.02 -13.13 -15.01
CA ARG A 61 -20.16 -14.53 -14.59
C ARG A 61 -18.94 -14.92 -13.77
N ASN A 62 -19.14 -15.72 -12.73
CA ASN A 62 -18.02 -16.27 -11.97
C ASN A 62 -17.12 -17.07 -12.91
N ARG A 63 -15.86 -16.63 -13.06
CA ARG A 63 -14.82 -17.40 -13.75
C ARG A 63 -14.13 -18.27 -12.72
N LEU A 64 -14.61 -19.49 -12.60
CA LEU A 64 -13.98 -20.52 -11.79
C LEU A 64 -12.92 -21.22 -12.65
N ASP A 65 -11.82 -21.58 -12.00
CA ASP A 65 -10.78 -22.41 -12.59
C ASP A 65 -10.87 -23.83 -12.00
N GLU A 66 -10.41 -24.82 -12.75
CA GLU A 66 -10.35 -26.19 -12.26
C GLU A 66 -9.18 -26.34 -11.27
N ASP A 67 -9.36 -27.10 -10.19
CA ASP A 67 -8.29 -27.39 -9.22
C ASP A 67 -7.34 -28.47 -9.78
N VAL A 68 -6.64 -28.13 -10.86
CA VAL A 68 -5.71 -29.00 -11.58
C VAL A 68 -4.32 -28.37 -11.55
N PRO A 69 -3.29 -29.10 -11.09
CA PRO A 69 -1.94 -28.57 -11.02
C PRO A 69 -1.33 -28.36 -12.41
N GLU A 70 -0.83 -27.15 -12.67
CA GLU A 70 -0.08 -26.81 -13.87
C GLU A 70 1.43 -26.79 -13.61
N PRO A 71 2.29 -26.96 -14.65
CA PRO A 71 3.73 -26.83 -14.51
C PRO A 71 4.13 -25.43 -13.99
N ALA A 72 4.87 -25.39 -12.89
CA ALA A 72 5.40 -24.14 -12.36
C ALA A 72 6.48 -23.54 -13.28
N MET A 73 6.60 -22.20 -13.26
CA MET A 73 7.66 -21.48 -13.95
C MET A 73 9.05 -21.92 -13.44
N ALA A 74 10.02 -22.03 -14.36
CA ALA A 74 11.41 -22.34 -14.00
C ALA A 74 11.99 -21.25 -13.08
N VAL A 75 12.75 -21.64 -12.05
CA VAL A 75 13.25 -20.67 -11.06
C VAL A 75 14.16 -19.61 -11.67
N ASP A 76 15.01 -19.98 -12.62
CA ASP A 76 15.89 -19.03 -13.30
C ASP A 76 15.10 -17.99 -14.11
N GLU A 77 13.92 -18.36 -14.62
CA GLU A 77 13.02 -17.44 -15.30
C GLU A 77 12.27 -16.53 -14.32
N LEU A 78 11.77 -17.09 -13.22
CA LEU A 78 11.09 -16.32 -12.16
C LEU A 78 12.01 -15.24 -11.58
N LEU A 79 13.28 -15.58 -11.35
CA LEU A 79 14.26 -14.69 -10.72
C LEU A 79 14.92 -13.69 -11.68
N ARG A 80 14.66 -13.80 -12.99
CA ARG A 80 15.32 -13.00 -14.05
C ARG A 80 15.21 -11.49 -13.83
N ASN A 81 14.08 -11.03 -13.27
CA ASN A 81 13.80 -9.61 -13.01
C ASN A 81 13.97 -9.20 -11.53
N ALA A 82 14.42 -10.10 -10.67
CA ALA A 82 14.61 -9.79 -9.26
C ALA A 82 15.78 -8.80 -9.09
N PRO A 83 15.60 -7.66 -8.39
CA PRO A 83 16.68 -6.67 -8.22
C PRO A 83 17.92 -7.23 -7.51
N ALA A 84 17.73 -8.19 -6.61
CA ALA A 84 18.80 -8.90 -5.91
C ALA A 84 18.33 -10.31 -5.55
N THR A 85 19.27 -11.27 -5.57
CA THR A 85 19.00 -12.67 -5.26
C THR A 85 20.06 -13.26 -4.33
N GLU A 86 19.64 -14.21 -3.50
CA GLU A 86 20.52 -15.05 -2.68
C GLU A 86 20.20 -16.51 -3.00
N GLY A 87 21.00 -17.12 -3.87
CA GLY A 87 20.72 -18.47 -4.38
C GLY A 87 19.37 -18.52 -5.11
N ARG A 88 18.40 -19.26 -4.57
CA ARG A 88 17.03 -19.40 -5.13
C ARG A 88 16.02 -18.42 -4.53
N TYR A 89 16.46 -17.42 -3.78
CA TYR A 89 15.59 -16.47 -3.06
C TYR A 89 15.73 -15.05 -3.60
N ILE A 90 14.66 -14.25 -3.52
CA ILE A 90 14.70 -12.81 -3.73
C ILE A 90 15.19 -12.15 -2.44
N ALA A 91 16.29 -11.41 -2.52
CA ALA A 91 16.87 -10.73 -1.38
C ALA A 91 16.13 -9.41 -1.11
N VAL A 92 15.64 -9.22 0.11
CA VAL A 92 14.97 -7.99 0.56
C VAL A 92 15.56 -7.53 1.90
N PRO A 93 15.52 -6.22 2.21
CA PRO A 93 15.92 -5.74 3.53
C PRO A 93 15.13 -6.44 4.63
N LYS A 94 15.81 -6.83 5.71
CA LYS A 94 15.19 -7.48 6.86
C LYS A 94 14.09 -6.58 7.43
N VAL A 95 12.89 -7.12 7.57
CA VAL A 95 11.80 -6.44 8.29
C VAL A 95 12.09 -6.56 9.79
N ILE A 96 12.52 -5.46 10.39
CA ILE A 96 12.65 -5.31 11.84
C ILE A 96 11.56 -4.32 12.25
N ASP A 97 10.76 -4.64 13.27
CA ASP A 97 9.69 -3.74 13.73
C ASP A 97 10.33 -2.49 14.34
N ALA A 98 10.43 -1.42 13.55
CA ALA A 98 10.88 -0.13 14.01
C ALA A 98 9.71 0.55 14.77
N GLY A 99 9.43 0.10 16.00
CA GLY A 99 8.35 0.70 16.79
C GLY A 99 7.82 -0.01 18.04
N ARG A 100 8.54 -0.95 18.66
CA ARG A 100 8.27 -1.34 20.06
C ARG A 100 9.55 -1.26 20.87
N GLU A 101 9.61 -0.28 21.76
CA GLU A 101 10.64 -0.19 22.79
C GLU A 101 10.41 -1.31 23.80
N ASP A 102 11.12 -2.43 23.65
CA ASP A 102 11.20 -3.45 24.69
C ASP A 102 12.11 -2.94 25.81
N GLY A 103 11.56 -2.05 26.63
CA GLY A 103 12.09 -1.72 27.94
C GLY A 103 11.83 -2.86 28.92
N HIS A 104 12.52 -3.99 28.75
CA HIS A 104 12.65 -4.96 29.85
C HIS A 104 13.93 -4.63 30.62
N GLU A 105 13.83 -3.68 31.54
CA GLU A 105 14.78 -3.63 32.65
C GLU A 105 14.71 -4.98 33.36
N SER A 106 15.77 -5.78 33.20
CA SER A 106 16.04 -6.91 34.07
C SER A 106 16.44 -6.35 35.42
N SER A 107 15.47 -6.18 36.31
CA SER A 107 15.73 -5.87 37.71
C SER A 107 15.56 -7.12 38.55
N SER A 108 16.58 -7.33 39.38
CA SER A 108 16.61 -8.14 40.60
C SER A 108 16.89 -9.64 40.46
N ASP A 109 18.19 -9.90 40.28
CA ASP A 109 18.96 -10.78 41.15
C ASP A 109 18.48 -10.74 42.62
N HIS A 110 18.05 -11.89 43.19
CA HIS A 110 18.35 -12.26 44.58
C HIS A 110 17.97 -13.70 44.94
N ARG A 111 19.00 -14.48 45.29
CA ARG A 111 19.06 -15.53 46.35
C ARG A 111 18.07 -16.70 46.20
N GLY A 112 18.49 -17.95 46.02
CA GLY A 112 19.55 -18.66 46.75
C GLY A 112 18.92 -19.64 47.75
N ARG A 113 19.38 -20.91 47.73
CA ARG A 113 19.11 -22.01 48.69
C ARG A 113 17.67 -22.57 48.67
N SER A 114 17.41 -23.87 48.77
CA SER A 114 18.18 -25.09 49.03
C SER A 114 17.51 -26.25 48.30
#